data_AF-A0A7W1RS59-F1
#
_entry.id   AF-A0A7W1RS59-F1
#
_cell.length_a   1.000
_cell.length_b   1.000
_cell.length_c   1.000
_cell.angle_alpha   90.00
_cell.angle_beta   90.00
_cell.angle_gamma   90.00
#
_symmetry.space_group_name_H-M   'P 1'
#
loop_
_entity.id
_entity.type
_entity.pdbx_description
1 polymer ?
#
loop_
_entity_poly.entity_id
_entity_poly.type
_entity_poly.pdbx_seq_one_letter_code
_entity_poly.pdbx_strand_id
1 'polypeptide(L)' 'MEPPDHQPEQRAGRAKGVGPDYSDAQLGEIFLHHRVLIIPVVEDRQVVAIVTRTDFFRALATRFLER' A
#
# COMPACT_ATOMS: atom_id res chain seq x y z
N MET A 1 -5.32 -17.00 32.39
CA MET A 1 -4.37 -16.67 31.31
C MET A 1 -5.22 -16.36 30.10
N GLU A 2 -5.43 -15.08 29.83
CA GLU A 2 -6.14 -14.65 28.63
C GLU A 2 -5.32 -15.14 27.41
N PRO A 3 -5.95 -15.73 26.39
CA PRO A 3 -5.19 -16.16 25.21
C PRO A 3 -4.46 -14.93 24.63
N PRO A 4 -3.26 -15.09 24.07
CA PRO A 4 -2.58 -13.98 23.41
C PRO A 4 -3.56 -13.37 22.41
N ASP A 5 -3.67 -12.05 22.40
CA ASP A 5 -4.53 -11.31 21.49
C ASP A 5 -4.19 -11.73 20.05
N HIS A 6 -5.00 -12.63 19.49
CA HIS A 6 -4.82 -13.10 18.12
C HIS A 6 -5.32 -11.95 17.23
N GLN A 7 -4.42 -11.01 16.94
CA GLN A 7 -4.67 -9.90 16.02
C GLN A 7 -5.36 -10.46 14.76
N PRO A 8 -6.60 -10.03 14.44
CA PRO A 8 -7.48 -10.72 13.49
C PRO A 8 -7.13 -10.47 12.01
N GLU A 9 -5.87 -10.18 11.70
CA GLU A 9 -5.49 -9.50 10.47
C GLU A 9 -4.97 -10.38 9.33
N GLN A 10 -4.91 -11.70 9.52
CA GLN A 10 -4.37 -12.63 8.51
C GLN A 10 -5.44 -13.33 7.67
N ARG A 11 -6.55 -12.65 7.34
CA ARG A 11 -7.46 -13.13 6.27
C ARG A 11 -7.07 -12.53 4.94
N ALA A 12 -6.42 -13.35 4.12
CA ALA A 12 -6.27 -13.15 2.68
C ALA A 12 -7.61 -12.72 2.06
N GLY A 13 -7.63 -11.55 1.40
CA GLY A 13 -8.77 -11.11 0.57
C GLY A 13 -9.19 -9.64 0.69
N ARG A 14 -8.68 -8.87 1.65
CA ARG A 14 -9.01 -7.43 1.78
C ARG A 14 -7.74 -6.62 1.47
N ALA A 15 -7.70 -5.91 0.35
CA ALA A 15 -6.62 -4.97 0.09
C ALA A 15 -6.55 -3.97 1.27
N LYS A 16 -5.48 -4.04 2.07
CA LYS A 16 -5.27 -3.12 3.19
C LYS A 16 -4.89 -1.77 2.58
N GLY A 17 -5.64 -0.72 2.91
CA GLY A 17 -5.30 0.64 2.52
C GLY A 17 -4.13 1.18 3.33
N VAL A 18 -3.43 2.17 2.78
CA VAL A 18 -2.31 2.87 3.42
C VAL A 18 -2.71 4.28 3.85
N GLY A 19 -2.00 4.85 4.81
CA GLY A 19 -2.18 6.26 5.19
C GLY A 19 -1.57 7.23 4.17
N PRO A 20 -1.93 8.52 4.21
CA PRO A 20 -1.40 9.54 3.31
C PRO A 20 0.10 9.85 3.52
N ASP A 21 0.67 9.38 4.62
CA ASP A 21 2.05 9.57 5.06
C ASP A 21 3.02 8.47 4.59
N TYR A 22 2.53 7.46 3.86
CA TYR A 22 3.37 6.38 3.35
C TYR A 22 4.35 6.90 2.29
N SER A 23 5.62 6.54 2.47
CA SER A 23 6.69 6.88 1.52
C SER A 23 6.63 6.05 0.24
N ASP A 24 7.27 6.55 -0.81
CA ASP A 24 7.48 5.83 -2.07
C ASP A 24 8.15 4.46 -1.84
N ALA A 25 9.11 4.37 -0.91
CA ALA A 25 9.78 3.11 -0.57
C ALA A 25 8.81 2.08 0.04
N GLN A 26 7.94 2.50 0.97
CA GLN A 26 6.93 1.62 1.57
C GLN A 26 5.88 1.18 0.55
N LEU A 27 5.44 2.09 -0.34
CA LEU A 27 4.55 1.73 -1.46
C LEU A 27 5.21 0.71 -2.41
N GLY A 28 6.50 0.91 -2.72
CA GLY A 28 7.29 -0.01 -3.52
C GLY A 28 7.40 -1.40 -2.88
N GLU A 29 7.69 -1.47 -1.58
CA GLU A 29 7.75 -2.72 -0.82
C GLU A 29 6.43 -3.50 -0.90
N ILE A 30 5.30 -2.79 -0.75
CA ILE A 30 3.97 -3.42 -0.88
C ILE A 30 3.80 -4.02 -2.28
N PHE A 31 4.07 -3.26 -3.34
CA PHE A 31 3.91 -3.77 -4.72
C PHE A 31 4.90 -4.88 -5.09
N LEU A 32 6.09 -4.92 -4.48
CA LEU A 32 7.12 -5.93 -4.76
C LEU A 32 6.87 -7.24 -4.02
N HIS A 33 6.39 -7.18 -2.77
CA HIS A 33 6.23 -8.36 -1.92
C HIS A 33 4.79 -8.87 -1.84
N HIS A 34 3.80 -8.05 -2.19
CA HIS A 34 2.40 -8.44 -2.18
C HIS A 34 1.85 -8.49 -3.60
N ARG A 35 0.99 -9.48 -3.88
CA ARG A 35 0.32 -9.64 -5.18
C ARG A 35 -0.86 -8.65 -5.34
N VAL A 36 -0.60 -7.37 -5.13
CA VAL A 36 -1.59 -6.29 -5.26
C VAL A 36 -1.31 -5.45 -6.51
N LEU A 37 -2.38 -5.02 -7.17
CA LEU A 37 -2.30 -4.13 -8.34
C LEU A 37 -2.67 -2.69 -7.99
N ILE A 38 -3.40 -2.51 -6.90
CA ILE A 38 -3.97 -1.23 -6.45
C ILE A 38 -3.77 -1.14 -4.95
N ILE A 39 -3.35 0.02 -4.47
CA ILE A 39 -3.28 0.37 -3.06
C ILE A 39 -4.22 1.57 -2.84
N PRO A 40 -5.31 1.44 -2.07
CA PRO A 40 -6.12 2.58 -1.68
C PRO A 40 -5.42 3.39 -0.58
N VAL A 41 -5.43 4.72 -0.70
CA VAL A 41 -5.01 5.63 0.37
C VAL A 41 -6.24 5.98 1.20
N VAL A 42 -6.15 5.79 2.52
CA VAL A 42 -7.25 5.91 3.46
C VAL A 42 -6.94 6.97 4.52
N GLU A 43 -7.85 7.91 4.71
CA GLU A 43 -7.84 8.91 5.76
C GLU A 43 -9.24 8.96 6.40
N ASP A 44 -9.33 9.05 7.73
CA ASP A 44 -10.61 9.07 8.46
C ASP A 44 -11.60 7.95 8.08
N ARG A 45 -11.07 6.76 7.77
CA ARG A 45 -11.82 5.57 7.32
C ARG A 45 -12.48 5.75 5.94
N GLN A 46 -12.09 6.74 5.16
CA GLN A 46 -12.52 6.98 3.79
C GLN A 46 -11.37 6.78 2.81
N VAL A 47 -11.66 6.22 1.63
CA VAL A 47 -10.67 6.15 0.54
C VAL A 47 -10.58 7.53 -0.10
N VAL A 48 -9.43 8.18 0.04
CA VAL A 48 -9.20 9.53 -0.51
C VAL A 48 -8.43 9.51 -1.83
N ALA A 49 -7.67 8.44 -2.09
CA ALA A 49 -6.95 8.26 -3.36
C ALA A 49 -6.70 6.78 -3.66
N ILE A 50 -6.23 6.49 -4.87
CA ILE A 50 -5.71 5.19 -5.27
C ILE A 50 -4.33 5.33 -5.89
N VAL A 51 -3.48 4.34 -5.67
CA VAL A 51 -2.20 4.20 -6.35
C VAL A 51 -2.23 2.88 -7.11
N THR A 52 -2.04 2.92 -8.44
CA THR A 52 -1.91 1.72 -9.25
C THR A 52 -0.44 1.34 -9.40
N ARG A 53 -0.17 0.03 -9.52
CA ARG A 53 1.20 -0.47 -9.69
C ARG A 53 1.90 0.14 -10.90
N THR A 54 1.21 0.23 -12.03
CA THR A 54 1.77 0.74 -13.28
C THR A 54 2.10 2.22 -13.18
N ASP A 55 1.20 3.03 -12.64
CA ASP A 55 1.41 4.48 -12.51
C ASP A 55 2.53 4.79 -11.52
N PHE A 56 2.59 4.05 -10.41
CA PHE A 56 3.65 4.20 -9.41
C PHE A 56 5.05 3.98 -10.00
N PHE A 57 5.27 2.83 -10.66
CA PHE A 57 6.59 2.54 -11.23
C PHE A 57 6.92 3.43 -12.44
N ARG A 58 5.92 3.85 -13.23
CA ARG A 58 6.12 4.85 -14.28
C ARG A 58 6.61 6.17 -13.70
N ALA A 59 5.93 6.70 -12.69
CA ALA A 59 6.31 7.96 -12.05
C ALA A 59 7.70 7.87 -11.40
N LEU A 60 8.02 6.75 -10.76
CA LEU A 60 9.34 6.50 -10.20
C LEU A 60 10.42 6.52 -11.30
N ALA A 61 10.23 5.75 -12.37
CA ALA A 61 11.17 5.70 -13.50
C ALA A 61 11.39 7.07 -14.13
N THR A 62 10.33 7.86 -14.36
CA THR A 62 10.42 9.23 -14.87
C THR A 62 11.29 10.10 -13.97
N ARG A 63 11.08 10.08 -12.64
CA ARG A 63 11.87 10.88 -11.68
C ARG A 63 13.35 10.47 -11.61
N PHE A 64 13.68 9.22 -11.96
CA PHE A 64 15.07 8.74 -12.01
C PHE A 64 15.76 9.04 -13.34
N LEU A 65 15.03 8.98 -14.45
CA LEU A 65 15.58 9.21 -15.80
C LEU A 65 15.72 10.69 -16.15
N GLU A 66 14.93 11.57 -15.53
CA GLU A 66 15.00 13.03 -15.69
C GLU A 66 15.98 13.70 -14.71
N ARG A 67 16.81 12.91 -14.03
CA ARG A 67 17.84 13.37 -13.09
C ARG A 67 19.25 13.32 -13.67
#